data_AF-A0A8X7BWX3-F1
#
_entry.id   AF-A0A8X7BWX3-F1
#
_cell.length_a   1.000
_cell.length_b   1.000
_cell.length_c   1.000
_cell.angle_alpha   90.00
_cell.angle_beta   90.00
_cell.angle_gamma   90.00
#
_symmetry.space_group_name_H-M   'P 1'
#
loop_
_entity.id
_entity.type
_entity.pdbx_description
1 polymer ?
#
loop_
_entity_poly.entity_id
_entity_poly.type
_entity_poly.pdbx_seq_one_letter_code
_entity_poly.pdbx_strand_id
1 'polypeptide(L)'
;MYLRNLTFRTGLKWEVFSSLHGLGILEVKNSAIPEIDQTFERYFPQRVTWLFLNSTNTKQLSDDSFSKLTELSRLHVQNSEIKELKRSMFPPRSKLIDLNFSDSPISTLPYDIFSNMPNLQGVFLSHTNIVTIEETVFGQIFSQLYFFYMEGNEIDCNCQMKWLTKQDEFPTNLKVTCTKPKSVEGLSISELRPSHFAHCE
;
A
#
# COMPACT_ATOMS: atom_id res chain seq x y z
N MET A 1 5.73 -13.11 20.14
CA MET A 1 5.91 -14.35 19.34
C MET A 1 5.95 -14.00 17.86
N TYR A 2 6.81 -14.66 17.10
CA TYR A 2 7.03 -14.37 15.69
C TYR A 2 6.91 -15.65 14.87
N LEU A 3 5.98 -15.68 13.92
CA LEU A 3 5.82 -16.78 12.98
C LEU A 3 6.19 -16.27 11.60
N ARG A 4 7.24 -16.84 11.01
CA ARG A 4 7.80 -16.34 9.75
C ARG A 4 7.98 -17.43 8.72
N ASN A 5 7.91 -17.04 7.45
CA ASN A 5 8.06 -17.93 6.30
C ASN A 5 7.12 -19.16 6.37
N LEU A 6 5.89 -18.97 6.84
CA LEU A 6 4.92 -20.06 6.89
C LEU A 6 4.43 -20.39 5.48
N THR A 7 4.33 -21.70 5.17
CA THR A 7 3.69 -22.22 3.97
C THR A 7 2.62 -23.25 4.34
N PHE A 8 1.41 -23.11 3.81
CA PHE A 8 0.27 -24.00 4.07
C PHE A 8 -0.03 -24.86 2.86
N ARG A 9 0.00 -26.19 3.03
CA ARG A 9 -0.22 -27.16 1.94
C ARG A 9 -1.69 -27.32 1.55
N THR A 10 -2.63 -27.05 2.46
CA THR A 10 -4.06 -27.37 2.30
C THR A 10 -4.97 -26.14 2.46
N GLY A 11 -4.47 -24.95 2.10
CA GLY A 11 -5.14 -23.68 2.37
C GLY A 11 -5.05 -23.26 3.84
N LEU A 12 -5.21 -21.98 4.12
CA LEU A 12 -5.15 -21.41 5.47
C LEU A 12 -6.54 -21.33 6.10
N LYS A 13 -6.66 -21.74 7.35
CA LYS A 13 -7.83 -21.51 8.21
C LYS A 13 -7.43 -20.63 9.38
N TRP A 14 -8.09 -19.49 9.57
CA TRP A 14 -7.65 -18.48 10.54
C TRP A 14 -7.81 -18.90 12.00
N GLU A 15 -8.67 -19.89 12.29
CA GLU A 15 -8.90 -20.48 13.61
C GLU A 15 -7.62 -20.98 14.28
N VAL A 16 -6.63 -21.41 13.49
CA VAL A 16 -5.35 -21.94 14.01
C VAL A 16 -4.55 -20.88 14.78
N PHE A 17 -4.84 -19.59 14.57
CA PHE A 17 -4.18 -18.49 15.27
C PHE A 17 -4.96 -18.00 16.50
N SER A 18 -6.17 -18.50 16.76
CA SER A 18 -7.09 -17.95 17.78
C SER A 18 -6.53 -17.94 19.21
N SER A 19 -5.68 -18.91 19.56
CA SER A 19 -5.02 -19.00 20.87
C SER A 19 -3.69 -18.26 20.96
N LEU A 20 -3.21 -17.70 19.84
CA LEU A 20 -1.89 -17.07 19.73
C LEU A 20 -1.91 -15.61 20.19
N HIS A 21 -2.39 -15.35 21.41
CA HIS A 21 -2.60 -13.99 21.94
C HIS A 21 -1.33 -13.12 22.00
N GLY A 22 -0.14 -13.74 22.00
CA GLY A 22 1.16 -13.07 21.97
C GLY A 22 1.80 -12.93 20.59
N LEU A 23 1.06 -13.22 19.51
CA LEU A 23 1.55 -13.09 18.14
C LEU A 23 1.80 -11.62 17.80
N GLY A 24 3.06 -11.28 17.52
CA GLY A 24 3.47 -9.94 17.10
C GLY A 24 3.74 -9.88 15.60
N ILE A 25 4.35 -10.91 15.02
CA ILE A 25 4.65 -10.95 13.59
C ILE A 25 4.11 -12.22 12.98
N LEU A 26 3.38 -12.07 11.88
CA LEU A 26 3.04 -13.16 10.98
C LEU A 26 3.60 -12.87 9.58
N GLU A 27 4.34 -13.82 9.03
CA GLU A 27 4.75 -13.83 7.63
C GLU A 27 4.35 -15.16 6.99
N VAL A 28 3.46 -15.09 6.02
CA VAL A 28 2.99 -16.22 5.21
C VAL A 28 3.43 -16.00 3.76
N LYS A 29 3.98 -17.06 3.16
CA LYS A 29 4.47 -17.06 1.78
C LYS A 29 3.94 -18.26 1.00
N ASN A 30 3.72 -18.04 -0.30
CA ASN A 30 3.44 -19.11 -1.26
C ASN A 30 2.30 -20.04 -0.80
N SER A 31 1.24 -19.44 -0.25
CA SER A 31 0.10 -20.16 0.34
C SER A 31 -1.18 -19.52 -0.12
N ALA A 32 -2.10 -20.30 -0.66
CA ALA A 32 -3.38 -19.76 -1.10
C ALA A 32 -4.18 -19.22 0.11
N ILE A 33 -4.40 -17.91 0.09
CA ILE A 33 -5.34 -17.16 0.95
C ILE A 33 -6.21 -16.34 -0.01
N PRO A 34 -7.18 -16.96 -0.71
CA PRO A 34 -7.93 -16.27 -1.77
C PRO A 34 -8.71 -15.06 -1.26
N GLU A 35 -9.09 -15.08 0.02
CA GLU A 35 -9.87 -14.03 0.68
C GLU A 35 -9.36 -13.76 2.10
N ILE A 36 -9.38 -12.49 2.48
CA ILE A 36 -9.29 -12.05 3.87
C ILE A 36 -10.68 -11.56 4.24
N ASP A 37 -11.39 -12.37 5.01
CA ASP A 37 -12.83 -12.25 5.22
C ASP A 37 -13.17 -12.08 6.71
N GLN A 38 -14.45 -12.25 7.06
CA GLN A 38 -14.92 -12.17 8.43
C GLN A 38 -14.31 -13.23 9.36
N THR A 39 -13.83 -14.36 8.82
CA THR A 39 -13.16 -15.39 9.64
C THR A 39 -11.78 -14.92 10.07
N PHE A 40 -11.05 -14.20 9.21
CA PHE A 40 -9.82 -13.50 9.61
C PHE A 40 -10.10 -12.57 10.78
N GLU A 41 -11.08 -11.69 10.65
CA GLU A 41 -11.39 -10.71 11.68
C GLU A 41 -11.85 -11.33 13.00
N ARG A 42 -12.49 -12.51 12.94
CA ARG A 42 -12.98 -13.23 14.11
C ARG A 42 -11.87 -13.94 14.87
N TYR A 43 -10.92 -14.56 14.17
CA TYR A 43 -9.96 -15.47 14.77
C TYR A 43 -8.53 -14.95 14.80
N PHE A 44 -8.19 -13.95 14.00
CA PHE A 44 -6.83 -13.46 13.91
C PHE A 44 -6.45 -12.59 15.13
N PRO A 45 -5.27 -12.79 15.75
CA PRO A 45 -4.85 -12.01 16.91
C PRO A 45 -4.72 -10.51 16.61
N GLN A 46 -5.43 -9.68 17.38
CA GLN A 46 -5.50 -8.23 17.14
C GLN A 46 -4.24 -7.44 17.58
N ARG A 47 -3.34 -8.07 18.33
CA ARG A 47 -2.08 -7.45 18.82
C ARG A 47 -0.90 -7.60 17.84
N VAL A 48 -1.16 -8.13 16.65
CA VAL A 48 -0.13 -8.28 15.62
C VAL A 48 0.37 -6.91 15.19
N THR A 49 1.69 -6.74 15.20
CA THR A 49 2.36 -5.52 14.79
C THR A 49 2.75 -5.58 13.32
N TRP A 50 3.23 -6.73 12.81
CA TRP A 50 3.59 -6.89 11.40
C TRP A 50 2.86 -8.06 10.75
N LEU A 51 2.23 -7.79 9.61
CA LEU A 51 1.55 -8.78 8.79
C LEU A 51 2.13 -8.75 7.37
N PHE A 52 2.73 -9.86 6.96
CA PHE A 52 3.29 -10.05 5.63
C PHE A 52 2.62 -11.23 4.95
N LEU A 53 1.90 -10.96 3.87
CA LEU A 53 1.19 -11.93 3.04
C LEU A 53 1.74 -11.81 1.61
N ASN A 54 2.65 -12.70 1.23
CA ASN A 54 3.34 -12.62 -0.05
C ASN A 54 3.04 -13.86 -0.91
N SER A 55 2.69 -13.65 -2.18
CA SER A 55 2.33 -14.73 -3.11
C SER A 55 1.19 -15.57 -2.54
N THR A 56 0.13 -14.90 -2.07
CA THR A 56 -1.00 -15.55 -1.43
C THR A 56 -2.21 -15.71 -2.34
N ASN A 57 -2.14 -15.20 -3.57
CA ASN A 57 -3.25 -15.15 -4.52
C ASN A 57 -4.52 -14.52 -3.91
N THR A 58 -4.34 -13.56 -2.99
CA THR A 58 -5.46 -12.85 -2.36
C THR A 58 -6.19 -12.05 -3.43
N LYS A 59 -7.48 -12.33 -3.64
CA LYS A 59 -8.33 -11.64 -4.63
C LYS A 59 -9.29 -10.66 -3.96
N GLN A 60 -9.74 -10.99 -2.76
CA GLN A 60 -10.79 -10.25 -2.06
C GLN A 60 -10.36 -9.91 -0.64
N LEU A 61 -10.65 -8.68 -0.25
CA LEU A 61 -10.55 -8.17 1.11
C LEU A 61 -11.96 -7.75 1.53
N SER A 62 -12.44 -8.20 2.69
CA SER A 62 -13.62 -7.62 3.33
C SER A 62 -13.45 -6.12 3.54
N ASP A 63 -14.57 -5.39 3.60
CA ASP A 63 -14.57 -3.94 3.78
C ASP A 63 -13.87 -3.50 5.09
N ASP A 64 -13.70 -4.39 6.05
CA ASP A 64 -13.13 -4.19 7.37
C ASP A 64 -11.93 -5.10 7.71
N SER A 65 -11.32 -5.73 6.69
CA SER A 65 -10.29 -6.79 6.83
C SER A 65 -9.24 -6.56 7.92
N PHE A 66 -8.59 -5.38 7.97
CA PHE A 66 -7.53 -5.08 8.93
C PHE A 66 -7.95 -4.06 10.00
N SER A 67 -9.23 -3.67 10.02
CA SER A 67 -9.75 -2.55 10.82
C SER A 67 -9.53 -2.71 12.33
N LYS A 68 -9.51 -3.96 12.81
CA LYS A 68 -9.33 -4.32 14.23
C LYS A 68 -7.86 -4.43 14.65
N LEU A 69 -6.90 -4.34 13.72
CA LEU A 69 -5.47 -4.49 14.00
C LEU A 69 -4.86 -3.14 14.42
N THR A 70 -5.26 -2.62 15.57
CA THR A 70 -4.88 -1.26 16.02
C THR A 70 -3.40 -1.10 16.36
N GLU A 71 -2.69 -2.21 16.56
CA GLU A 71 -1.24 -2.24 16.81
C GLU A 71 -0.41 -2.46 15.55
N LEU A 72 -1.05 -2.63 14.39
CA LEU A 72 -0.38 -2.92 13.14
C LEU A 72 0.47 -1.71 12.69
N SER A 73 1.77 -1.94 12.56
CA SER A 73 2.74 -0.95 12.11
C SER A 73 3.28 -1.25 10.71
N ARG A 74 3.21 -2.50 10.24
CA ARG A 74 3.64 -2.88 8.88
C ARG A 74 2.65 -3.86 8.28
N LEU A 75 2.13 -3.52 7.11
CA LEU A 75 1.21 -4.36 6.35
C LEU A 75 1.70 -4.49 4.93
N HIS A 76 2.18 -5.68 4.57
CA HIS A 76 2.51 -5.97 3.18
C HIS A 76 1.63 -7.11 2.68
N VAL A 77 0.86 -6.83 1.64
CA VAL A 77 0.08 -7.82 0.90
C VAL A 77 0.51 -7.73 -0.56
N GLN A 78 1.51 -8.52 -0.92
CA GLN A 78 2.20 -8.42 -2.20
C GLN A 78 1.94 -9.63 -3.07
N ASN A 79 2.16 -9.48 -4.38
CA ASN A 79 1.98 -10.54 -5.37
C ASN A 79 0.61 -11.21 -5.19
N SER A 80 -0.43 -10.39 -5.31
CA SER A 80 -1.83 -10.73 -5.05
C SER A 80 -2.70 -10.21 -6.19
N GLU A 81 -3.97 -10.56 -6.21
CA GLU A 81 -4.92 -10.20 -7.27
C GLU A 81 -5.91 -9.11 -6.81
N ILE A 82 -5.52 -8.33 -5.81
CA ILE A 82 -6.33 -7.24 -5.23
C ILE A 82 -6.46 -6.11 -6.26
N LYS A 83 -7.69 -5.67 -6.50
CA LYS A 83 -8.00 -4.60 -7.46
C LYS A 83 -8.37 -3.28 -6.81
N GLU A 84 -8.90 -3.33 -5.59
CA GLU A 84 -9.48 -2.19 -4.90
C GLU A 84 -9.12 -2.21 -3.42
N LEU A 85 -8.93 -1.03 -2.86
CA LEU A 85 -8.75 -0.80 -1.43
C LEU A 85 -9.77 0.21 -0.94
N LYS A 86 -10.23 0.05 0.29
CA LYS A 86 -11.15 0.97 0.96
C LYS A 86 -10.54 1.48 2.25
N ARG A 87 -10.82 2.72 2.62
CA ARG A 87 -10.34 3.27 3.89
C ARG A 87 -10.83 2.47 5.10
N SER A 88 -12.04 1.92 5.05
CA SER A 88 -12.63 1.08 6.10
C SER A 88 -11.83 -0.19 6.40
N MET A 89 -10.98 -0.65 5.47
CA MET A 89 -10.16 -1.84 5.66
C MET A 89 -9.07 -1.63 6.71
N PHE A 90 -8.71 -0.39 7.02
CA PHE A 90 -7.65 -0.03 7.96
C PHE A 90 -8.21 0.55 9.26
N PRO A 91 -7.48 0.45 10.39
CA PRO A 91 -7.93 1.03 11.65
C PRO A 91 -8.28 2.54 11.52
N PRO A 92 -9.35 3.04 12.18
CA PRO A 92 -9.73 4.46 12.11
C PRO A 92 -8.61 5.42 12.54
N ARG A 93 -7.75 4.98 13.48
CA ARG A 93 -6.49 5.63 13.85
C ARG A 93 -5.36 4.63 13.68
N SER A 94 -4.70 4.68 12.53
CA SER A 94 -3.70 3.69 12.16
C SER A 94 -2.34 3.99 12.79
N LYS A 95 -1.65 2.93 13.22
CA LYS A 95 -0.23 2.99 13.62
C LYS A 95 0.71 2.56 12.49
N LEU A 96 0.18 2.36 11.27
CA LEU A 96 0.96 1.96 10.12
C LEU A 96 2.11 2.93 9.84
N ILE A 97 3.27 2.35 9.65
CA ILE A 97 4.51 2.98 9.21
C ILE A 97 4.76 2.60 7.75
N ASP A 98 4.56 1.33 7.40
CA ASP A 98 4.75 0.81 6.04
C ASP A 98 3.48 0.15 5.51
N LEU A 99 3.07 0.53 4.31
CA LEU A 99 1.98 -0.07 3.56
C LEU A 99 2.46 -0.49 2.17
N ASN A 100 2.34 -1.78 1.88
CA ASN A 100 2.85 -2.36 0.64
C ASN A 100 1.80 -3.25 -0.03
N PHE A 101 1.39 -2.85 -1.22
CA PHE A 101 0.51 -3.60 -2.11
C PHE A 101 1.13 -3.80 -3.50
N SER A 102 2.47 -3.80 -3.59
CA SER A 102 3.15 -4.03 -4.85
C SER A 102 2.74 -5.37 -5.48
N ASP A 103 2.82 -5.41 -6.81
CA ASP A 103 2.48 -6.60 -7.60
C ASP A 103 1.01 -7.02 -7.38
N SER A 104 0.11 -6.04 -7.36
CA SER A 104 -1.34 -6.24 -7.34
C SER A 104 -2.01 -5.31 -8.36
N PRO A 105 -3.05 -5.76 -9.08
CA PRO A 105 -3.65 -5.01 -10.18
C PRO A 105 -4.54 -3.81 -9.76
N ILE A 106 -4.14 -3.08 -8.71
CA ILE A 106 -4.82 -1.88 -8.20
C ILE A 106 -4.67 -0.75 -9.21
N SER A 107 -5.77 -0.18 -9.69
CA SER A 107 -5.75 0.93 -10.66
C SER A 107 -6.05 2.29 -10.06
N THR A 108 -6.75 2.34 -8.93
CA THR A 108 -7.16 3.57 -8.26
C THR A 108 -7.08 3.41 -6.74
N LEU A 109 -6.95 4.53 -6.05
CA LEU A 109 -7.03 4.61 -4.60
C LEU A 109 -8.09 5.65 -4.23
N PRO A 110 -8.93 5.40 -3.22
CA PRO A 110 -9.86 6.41 -2.76
C PRO A 110 -9.09 7.57 -2.08
N TYR A 111 -9.62 8.79 -2.20
CA TYR A 111 -8.96 10.01 -1.69
C TYR A 111 -8.67 9.97 -0.18
N ASP A 112 -9.46 9.23 0.58
CA ASP A 112 -9.36 9.10 2.03
C ASP A 112 -8.49 7.92 2.48
N ILE A 113 -7.88 7.16 1.55
CA ILE A 113 -7.18 5.89 1.86
C ILE A 113 -6.12 6.03 2.97
N PHE A 114 -5.42 7.17 3.01
CA PHE A 114 -4.36 7.44 3.98
C PHE A 114 -4.81 8.32 5.15
N SER A 115 -6.10 8.65 5.25
CA SER A 115 -6.61 9.51 6.32
C SER A 115 -6.37 8.88 7.70
N ASN A 116 -5.92 9.69 8.66
CA ASN A 116 -5.55 9.26 10.02
C ASN A 116 -4.43 8.19 10.07
N MET A 117 -3.42 8.32 9.19
CA MET A 117 -2.18 7.53 9.23
C MET A 117 -0.95 8.43 9.51
N PRO A 118 -0.86 9.08 10.70
CA PRO A 118 0.14 10.12 10.98
C PRO A 118 1.58 9.60 11.04
N ASN A 119 1.78 8.29 11.14
CA ASN A 119 3.11 7.66 11.24
C ASN A 119 3.55 7.00 9.92
N LEU A 120 2.75 7.10 8.85
CA LEU A 120 3.02 6.44 7.59
C LEU A 120 4.25 7.05 6.92
N GLN A 121 5.29 6.25 6.73
CA GLN A 121 6.57 6.65 6.14
C GLN A 121 6.88 5.87 4.85
N GLY A 122 6.29 4.69 4.67
CA GLY A 122 6.52 3.84 3.51
C GLY A 122 5.25 3.53 2.76
N VAL A 123 5.20 3.92 1.49
CA VAL A 123 4.15 3.50 0.54
C VAL A 123 4.80 2.82 -0.65
N PHE A 124 4.43 1.55 -0.85
CA PHE A 124 4.98 0.69 -1.89
C PHE A 124 3.85 0.18 -2.78
N LEU A 125 3.81 0.69 -4.00
CA LEU A 125 2.79 0.44 -5.02
C LEU A 125 3.48 0.12 -6.36
N SER A 126 4.61 -0.59 -6.31
CA SER A 126 5.32 -1.01 -7.52
C SER A 126 4.52 -2.05 -8.29
N HIS A 127 4.59 -2.04 -9.62
CA HIS A 127 3.87 -2.98 -10.50
C HIS A 127 2.36 -3.08 -10.16
N THR A 128 1.72 -1.93 -9.97
CA THR A 128 0.27 -1.83 -9.94
C THR A 128 -0.23 -1.29 -11.28
N ASN A 129 -1.49 -0.87 -11.36
CA ASN A 129 -2.07 -0.21 -12.53
C ASN A 129 -2.36 1.28 -12.27
N ILE A 130 -1.75 1.87 -11.23
CA ILE A 130 -1.93 3.29 -10.92
C ILE A 130 -1.12 4.11 -11.91
N VAL A 131 -1.78 5.03 -12.62
CA VAL A 131 -1.16 5.83 -13.68
C VAL A 131 -0.85 7.27 -13.27
N THR A 132 -1.37 7.76 -12.15
CA THR A 132 -1.21 9.17 -11.76
C THR A 132 -1.08 9.30 -10.24
N ILE A 133 -0.29 10.27 -9.79
CA ILE A 133 -0.13 10.62 -8.39
C ILE A 133 -1.02 11.82 -8.08
N GLU A 134 -2.27 11.55 -7.71
CA GLU A 134 -3.26 12.59 -7.44
C GLU A 134 -2.98 13.31 -6.11
N GLU A 135 -3.06 14.65 -6.13
CA GLU A 135 -2.89 15.50 -4.93
C GLU A 135 -3.92 15.14 -3.85
N THR A 136 -5.16 14.85 -4.26
CA THR A 136 -6.28 14.48 -3.38
C THR A 136 -6.01 13.21 -2.57
N VAL A 137 -5.20 12.29 -3.09
CA VAL A 137 -4.84 11.02 -2.44
C VAL A 137 -3.55 11.17 -1.65
N PHE A 138 -2.48 11.62 -2.31
CA PHE A 138 -1.12 11.57 -1.78
C PHE A 138 -0.69 12.87 -1.07
N GLY A 139 -1.31 14.01 -1.38
CA GLY A 139 -0.88 15.32 -0.87
C GLY A 139 -0.84 15.39 0.65
N GLN A 140 -1.80 14.74 1.34
CA GLN A 140 -1.86 14.71 2.81
C GLN A 140 -0.70 13.96 3.48
N ILE A 141 -0.05 13.03 2.79
CA ILE A 141 1.04 12.21 3.34
C ILE A 141 2.39 12.49 2.68
N PHE A 142 2.45 13.23 1.57
CA PHE A 142 3.64 13.29 0.74
C PHE A 142 4.89 13.75 1.50
N SER A 143 4.75 14.77 2.35
CA SER A 143 5.85 15.36 3.14
C SER A 143 6.32 14.49 4.31
N GLN A 144 5.53 13.50 4.75
CA GLN A 144 5.94 12.56 5.82
C GLN A 144 6.54 11.25 5.26
N LEU A 145 6.47 11.01 3.95
CA LEU A 145 6.99 9.79 3.35
C LEU A 145 8.53 9.81 3.31
N TYR A 146 9.11 8.69 3.74
CA TYR A 146 10.53 8.40 3.62
C TYR A 146 10.81 7.40 2.48
N PHE A 147 9.89 6.45 2.23
CA PHE A 147 9.91 5.53 1.09
C PHE A 147 8.65 5.73 0.24
N PHE A 148 8.83 6.00 -1.06
CA PHE A 148 7.73 6.07 -2.00
C PHE A 148 8.09 5.41 -3.33
N TYR A 149 7.60 4.18 -3.52
CA TYR A 149 7.93 3.36 -4.68
C TYR A 149 6.69 3.10 -5.53
N MET A 150 6.78 3.45 -6.81
CA MET A 150 5.78 3.16 -7.84
C MET A 150 6.45 2.67 -9.13
N GLU A 151 7.65 2.08 -9.02
CA GLU A 151 8.36 1.49 -10.16
C GLU A 151 7.50 0.43 -10.86
N GLY A 152 7.60 0.35 -12.18
CA GLY A 152 6.85 -0.62 -12.98
C GLY A 152 5.37 -0.30 -13.21
N ASN A 153 4.92 0.91 -12.86
CA ASN A 153 3.63 1.46 -13.30
C ASN A 153 3.80 2.32 -14.57
N GLU A 154 2.73 2.51 -15.33
CA GLU A 154 2.68 3.46 -16.46
C GLU A 154 2.35 4.89 -15.97
N ILE A 155 3.24 5.50 -15.19
CA ILE A 155 3.00 6.84 -14.63
C ILE A 155 2.93 7.90 -15.73
N ASP A 156 1.77 8.53 -15.86
CA ASP A 156 1.49 9.68 -16.72
C ASP A 156 1.59 10.98 -15.92
N CYS A 157 2.72 11.67 -16.10
CA CYS A 157 3.05 12.94 -15.47
C CYS A 157 2.35 14.11 -16.18
N ASN A 158 1.01 14.07 -16.17
CA ASN A 158 0.14 15.07 -16.75
C ASN A 158 -0.18 16.24 -15.79
N CYS A 159 -1.07 17.13 -16.20
CA CYS A 159 -1.44 18.33 -15.44
C CYS A 159 -1.93 18.08 -14.00
N GLN A 160 -2.48 16.90 -13.71
CA GLN A 160 -2.91 16.53 -12.35
C GLN A 160 -1.72 16.36 -11.39
N MET A 161 -0.50 16.26 -11.90
CA MET A 161 0.73 16.14 -11.11
C MET A 161 1.48 17.47 -10.95
N LYS A 162 0.93 18.59 -11.45
CA LYS A 162 1.54 19.94 -11.32
C LYS A 162 1.82 20.32 -9.86
N TRP A 163 1.05 19.82 -8.91
CA TRP A 163 1.22 20.07 -7.46
C TRP A 163 2.58 19.60 -6.91
N LEU A 164 3.19 18.58 -7.53
CA LEU A 164 4.52 18.07 -7.14
C LEU A 164 5.61 19.13 -7.30
N THR A 165 5.42 20.08 -8.23
CA THR A 165 6.38 21.17 -8.45
C THR A 165 6.40 22.21 -7.33
N LYS A 166 5.44 22.14 -6.40
CA LYS A 166 5.32 23.02 -5.23
C LYS A 166 5.87 22.37 -3.95
N GLN A 167 6.36 21.12 -4.03
CA GLN A 167 6.89 20.42 -2.87
C GLN A 167 8.32 20.89 -2.60
N ASP A 168 8.61 21.27 -1.36
CA ASP A 168 9.95 21.68 -0.94
C ASP A 168 10.92 20.49 -0.86
N GLU A 169 10.40 19.34 -0.42
CA GLU A 169 11.15 18.11 -0.23
C GLU A 169 10.42 16.92 -0.83
N PHE A 170 11.20 15.97 -1.34
CA PHE A 170 10.72 14.68 -1.84
C PHE A 170 11.16 13.57 -0.89
N PRO A 171 10.44 12.43 -0.84
CA PRO A 171 10.82 11.28 -0.04
C PRO A 171 12.27 10.86 -0.31
N THR A 172 13.05 10.59 0.75
CA THR A 172 14.47 10.24 0.64
C THR A 172 14.71 9.04 -0.28
N ASN A 173 13.83 8.05 -0.20
CA ASN A 173 13.87 6.86 -1.04
C ASN A 173 12.69 6.94 -2.01
N LEU A 174 12.89 7.68 -3.08
CA LEU A 174 11.91 7.88 -4.14
C LEU A 174 12.23 6.98 -5.34
N LYS A 175 11.24 6.22 -5.78
CA LYS A 175 11.32 5.42 -7.02
C LYS A 175 10.05 5.60 -7.84
N VAL A 176 9.93 6.78 -8.43
CA VAL A 176 8.80 7.12 -9.31
C VAL A 176 9.33 7.88 -10.50
N THR A 177 9.14 7.29 -11.68
CA THR A 177 9.63 7.80 -12.96
C THR A 177 8.46 7.95 -13.91
N CYS A 178 8.39 9.08 -14.61
CA CYS A 178 7.39 9.32 -15.63
C CYS A 178 7.60 8.38 -16.83
N THR A 179 6.54 7.74 -17.27
CA THR A 179 6.50 6.97 -18.54
C THR A 179 5.82 7.74 -19.65
N LYS A 180 4.94 8.68 -19.28
CA LYS A 180 4.20 9.56 -20.17
C LYS A 180 4.10 10.97 -19.55
N PRO A 181 3.83 12.00 -20.36
CA PRO A 181 3.97 12.02 -21.82
C PRO A 181 5.45 11.93 -22.26
N LYS A 182 5.70 11.76 -23.56
CA LYS A 182 7.05 11.63 -24.15
C LYS A 182 8.02 12.74 -23.74
N SER A 183 7.52 13.96 -23.51
CA SER A 183 8.30 15.13 -23.13
C SER A 183 8.98 15.03 -21.76
N VAL A 184 8.47 14.19 -20.87
CA VAL A 184 9.00 13.98 -19.51
C VAL A 184 9.32 12.51 -19.22
N GLU A 185 9.22 11.64 -20.24
CA GLU A 185 9.51 10.21 -20.11
C GLU A 185 10.95 9.98 -19.61
N GLY A 186 11.09 9.12 -18.61
CA GLY A 186 12.36 8.79 -17.98
C GLY A 186 12.77 9.73 -16.83
N LEU A 187 12.10 10.87 -16.65
CA LEU A 187 12.38 11.77 -15.52
C LEU A 187 11.82 11.21 -14.22
N SER A 188 12.60 11.32 -13.14
CA SER A 188 12.06 11.17 -11.78
C SER A 188 11.07 12.30 -11.50
N ILE A 189 10.04 12.03 -10.71
CA ILE A 189 9.07 13.08 -10.33
C ILE A 189 9.72 14.24 -9.55
N SER A 190 10.86 14.01 -8.90
CA SER A 190 11.66 15.05 -8.21
C SER A 190 12.36 16.02 -9.17
N GLU A 191 12.48 15.64 -10.44
CA GLU A 191 13.09 16.46 -11.50
C GLU A 191 12.06 17.30 -12.24
N LEU A 192 10.77 17.09 -11.98
CA LEU A 192 9.70 17.86 -12.59
C LEU A 192 9.78 19.34 -12.16
N ARG A 193 9.48 20.23 -13.11
CA ARG A 193 9.53 21.69 -12.95
C ARG A 193 8.23 22.29 -13.49
N PRO A 194 7.84 23.51 -13.05
CA PRO A 194 6.64 24.17 -13.54
C PRO A 194 6.57 24.30 -15.07
N SER A 195 7.73 24.46 -15.73
CA SER A 195 7.83 24.54 -17.20
C SER A 195 7.32 23.29 -17.93
N HIS A 196 7.46 22.09 -17.34
CA HIS A 196 6.92 20.86 -17.91
C HIS A 196 5.38 20.86 -17.96
N PHE A 197 4.74 21.70 -17.14
CA PHE A 197 3.29 21.85 -17.03
C PHE A 197 2.79 23.21 -17.53
N ALA A 198 3.58 23.92 -18.34
CA ALA A 198 3.19 25.24 -18.88
C ALA A 198 1.94 25.19 -19.78
N HIS A 199 1.62 24.03 -20.33
CA HIS A 199 0.43 23.79 -21.16
C HIS A 199 -0.85 23.52 -20.35
N CYS A 200 -0.75 23.47 -19.02
CA CYS A 200 -1.85 23.13 -18.11
C CYS A 200 -2.62 24.37 -17.62
N GLU A 201 -2.49 25.50 -18.31
CA GLU A 201 -3.07 26.81 -17.97
C GLU A 201 -4.27 27.15 -18.85
#